data_AF-A0A351XJK6-F1
#
_entry.id   AF-A0A351XJK6-F1
#
_cell.length_a   1.000
_cell.length_b   1.000
_cell.length_c   1.000
_cell.angle_alpha   90.00
_cell.angle_beta   90.00
_cell.angle_gamma   90.00
#
_symmetry.space_group_name_H-M   'P 1'
#
loop_
_entity.id
_entity.type
_entity.pdbx_description
1 polymer ?
#
loop_
_entity_poly.entity_id
_entity_poly.type
_entity_poly.pdbx_seq_one_letter_code
_entity_poly.pdbx_strand_id
1 'polypeptide(L)' 'NPALKAEGKNPFTLSSKEGDGSYQEFLNNEARYTRLIKPFPERAEKLFKESEEAAKARYEHLQRLVELYK' A
#
# COMPACT_ATOMS: atom_id res chain seq x y z
N ASN A 1 -5.67 -4.12 -18.22
CA ASN A 1 -6.43 -4.37 -19.46
C ASN A 1 -5.49 -4.90 -20.55
N PRO A 2 -5.43 -6.23 -20.75
CA PRO A 2 -4.52 -6.85 -21.74
C PRO A 2 -4.71 -6.37 -23.18
N ALA A 3 -5.93 -5.96 -23.55
CA ALA A 3 -6.21 -5.49 -24.91
C ALA A 3 -5.39 -4.24 -25.29
N LEU A 4 -5.09 -3.36 -24.32
CA LEU A 4 -4.27 -2.16 -24.54
C LEU A 4 -2.87 -2.49 -25.07
N LYS A 5 -2.32 -3.67 -24.73
CA LYS A 5 -1.02 -4.11 -25.22
C LYS A 5 -1.03 -4.30 -26.74
N ALA A 6 -2.13 -4.80 -27.30
CA ALA A 6 -2.28 -4.95 -28.75
C ALA A 6 -2.41 -3.60 -29.47
N GLU A 7 -2.84 -2.55 -28.77
CA GLU A 7 -2.88 -1.16 -29.24
C GLU A 7 -1.56 -0.40 -29.04
N GLY A 8 -0.50 -1.07 -28.53
CA GLY A 8 0.77 -0.41 -28.20
C GLY A 8 0.71 0.50 -26.97
N LYS A 9 -0.32 0.36 -26.12
CA LYS A 9 -0.51 1.13 -24.88
C LYS A 9 -0.18 0.29 -23.66
N ASN A 10 0.12 0.96 -22.54
CA ASN A 10 0.35 0.31 -21.25
C ASN A 10 -0.90 -0.47 -20.78
N PRO A 11 -0.83 -1.81 -20.62
CA PRO A 11 -1.95 -2.62 -20.14
C PRO A 11 -2.19 -2.52 -18.63
N PHE A 12 -1.28 -1.93 -17.87
CA PHE A 12 -1.41 -1.70 -16.43
C PHE A 12 -1.73 -0.23 -16.16
N THR A 13 -2.66 0.02 -15.23
CA THR A 13 -3.02 1.37 -14.82
C THR A 13 -3.12 1.39 -13.31
N LEU A 14 -2.31 2.25 -12.69
CA LEU A 14 -2.46 2.57 -11.26
C LEU A 14 -3.43 3.74 -11.15
N SER A 15 -4.68 3.46 -10.74
CA SER A 15 -5.74 4.47 -10.66
C SER A 15 -5.71 5.29 -9.36
N SER A 16 -4.99 4.84 -8.34
CA SER A 16 -4.82 5.55 -7.07
C SER A 16 -3.64 6.51 -7.11
N LYS A 17 -3.77 7.63 -6.42
CA LYS A 17 -2.67 8.58 -6.17
C LYS A 17 -1.74 8.06 -5.06
N GLU A 18 -0.65 8.79 -4.82
CA GLU A 18 0.14 8.64 -3.59
C GLU A 18 -0.73 8.89 -2.36
N GLY A 19 -0.37 8.26 -1.23
CA GLY A 19 -1.03 8.52 0.04
C GLY A 19 -0.78 9.96 0.51
N ASP A 20 -1.82 10.61 1.02
CA ASP A 20 -1.82 12.02 1.43
C ASP A 20 -1.82 12.21 2.96
N GLY A 21 -1.41 11.18 3.71
CA GLY A 21 -1.34 11.20 5.17
C GLY A 21 -0.43 10.10 5.75
N SER A 22 -0.44 9.95 7.07
CA SER A 22 0.36 8.94 7.77
C SER A 22 -0.35 7.59 7.81
N TYR A 23 0.34 6.53 7.37
CA TYR A 23 -0.16 5.16 7.45
C TYR A 23 -0.46 4.74 8.90
N GLN A 24 0.40 5.14 9.85
CA GLN A 24 0.21 4.86 11.27
C GLN A 24 -1.01 5.58 11.84
N GLU A 25 -1.27 6.82 11.43
CA GLU A 25 -2.47 7.55 11.87
C GLU A 25 -3.75 6.85 11.41
N PHE A 26 -3.78 6.36 10.16
CA PHE A 26 -4.89 5.55 9.67
C PHE A 26 -5.12 4.30 10.54
N LEU A 27 -4.06 3.56 10.87
CA LEU A 27 -4.18 2.39 11.76
C LEU A 27 -4.71 2.79 13.15
N ASN A 28 -4.20 3.87 13.72
CA ASN A 28 -4.57 4.32 15.07
C ASN A 28 -6.00 4.89 15.17
N ASN A 29 -6.61 5.27 14.04
CA ASN A 29 -8.00 5.75 14.00
C ASN A 29 -9.05 4.64 13.84
N GLU A 30 -8.63 3.39 13.78
CA GLU A 30 -9.46 2.26 13.39
C GLU A 30 -9.49 1.19 14.49
N ALA A 31 -10.66 0.96 15.08
CA ALA A 31 -10.82 0.05 16.23
C ALA A 31 -10.31 -1.38 15.95
N ARG A 32 -10.36 -1.81 14.68
CA ARG A 32 -9.85 -3.12 14.25
C ARG A 32 -8.34 -3.29 14.43
N TYR A 33 -7.57 -2.21 14.37
CA TYR A 33 -6.12 -2.26 14.61
C TYR A 33 -5.80 -1.94 16.08
N THR A 34 -6.41 -0.90 16.65
CA THR A 34 -6.09 -0.47 18.03
C THR A 34 -6.44 -1.49 19.10
N ARG A 35 -7.36 -2.42 18.83
CA ARG A 35 -7.66 -3.58 19.69
C ARG A 35 -6.43 -4.45 19.99
N LEU A 36 -5.41 -4.46 19.13
CA LEU A 36 -4.18 -5.25 19.32
C LEU A 36 -3.22 -4.60 20.33
N ILE A 37 -3.23 -3.27 20.42
CA ILE A 37 -2.26 -2.48 21.21
C ILE A 37 -2.38 -2.80 22.70
N LYS A 38 -3.60 -2.79 23.24
CA LYS A 38 -3.84 -2.97 24.68
C LYS A 38 -3.30 -4.31 25.22
N PRO A 39 -3.60 -5.47 24.62
CA PRO A 39 -3.06 -6.74 25.11
C PRO A 39 -1.60 -7.00 24.70
N PHE A 40 -1.11 -6.43 23.60
CA PHE A 40 0.21 -6.77 23.03
C PHE A 40 0.92 -5.53 22.44
N PRO A 41 1.36 -4.56 23.27
CA PRO A 41 1.87 -3.28 22.78
C PRO A 41 3.11 -3.41 21.88
N GLU A 42 4.14 -4.15 22.31
CA GLU A 42 5.37 -4.36 21.52
C GLU A 42 5.09 -5.10 20.20
N ARG A 43 4.16 -6.07 20.23
CA ARG A 43 3.77 -6.82 19.03
C ARG A 43 2.98 -5.94 18.06
N ALA A 44 2.11 -5.07 18.58
CA ALA A 44 1.36 -4.12 17.76
C ALA A 44 2.31 -3.15 17.06
N GLU A 45 3.27 -2.58 17.79
CA GLU A 45 4.29 -1.69 17.21
C GLU A 45 5.06 -2.38 16.06
N LYS A 46 5.57 -3.59 16.30
CA LYS A 46 6.27 -4.38 15.27
C LYS A 46 5.40 -4.62 14.04
N LEU A 47 4.17 -5.11 14.22
CA LEU A 47 3.28 -5.45 13.12
C LEU A 47 2.81 -4.21 12.34
N PHE A 48 2.59 -3.09 13.02
CA PHE A 48 2.18 -1.86 12.35
C PHE A 48 3.30 -1.28 11.52
N LYS A 49 4.56 -1.35 11.99
CA LYS A 49 5.73 -0.98 11.19
C LYS A 49 5.88 -1.88 9.96
N GLU A 50 5.83 -3.20 10.14
CA GLU A 50 5.91 -4.16 9.03
C GLU A 50 4.80 -3.93 7.99
N SER A 51 3.58 -3.64 8.45
CA SER A 51 2.44 -3.35 7.57
C SER A 51 2.64 -2.08 6.74
N GLU A 52 3.22 -1.03 7.34
CA GLU A 52 3.54 0.21 6.64
C GLU A 52 4.63 0.00 5.59
N GLU A 53 5.71 -0.71 5.95
CA GLU A 53 6.80 -1.06 5.04
C GLU A 53 6.27 -1.89 3.85
N ALA A 54 5.41 -2.87 4.12
CA ALA A 54 4.77 -3.68 3.08
C ALA A 54 3.86 -2.83 2.16
N ALA A 55 3.12 -1.87 2.72
CA ALA A 55 2.27 -0.97 1.95
C ALA A 55 3.10 -0.06 1.02
N LYS A 56 4.20 0.52 1.54
CA LYS A 56 5.15 1.32 0.77
C LYS A 56 5.79 0.50 -0.36
N ALA A 57 6.33 -0.67 -0.05
CA ALA A 57 6.94 -1.56 -1.03
C ALA A 57 5.95 -1.98 -2.13
N ARG A 58 4.70 -2.26 -1.77
CA ARG A 58 3.63 -2.56 -2.74
C ARG A 58 3.37 -1.37 -3.66
N TYR A 59 3.26 -0.17 -3.11
CA TYR A 59 3.02 1.03 -3.91
C TYR A 59 4.16 1.30 -4.89
N GLU A 60 5.41 1.22 -4.44
CA GLU A 60 6.60 1.33 -5.30
C GLU A 60 6.60 0.26 -6.40
N HIS A 61 6.24 -0.98 -6.08
CA HIS A 61 6.13 -2.04 -7.08
C HIS A 61 5.08 -1.70 -8.15
N LEU A 62 3.91 -1.19 -7.75
CA LEU A 62 2.87 -0.77 -8.70
C LEU A 62 3.35 0.40 -9.57
N GLN A 63 4.07 1.38 -9.02
CA GLN A 63 4.69 2.44 -9.82
C GLN A 63 5.70 1.87 -10.83
N ARG A 64 6.55 0.92 -10.42
CA ARG A 64 7.48 0.23 -11.35
C ARG A 64 6.75 -0.52 -12.46
N LEU A 65 5.58 -1.09 -12.21
CA LEU A 65 4.76 -1.71 -13.27
C LEU A 65 4.23 -0.67 -14.25
N VAL A 66 3.87 0.54 -13.78
CA VAL A 66 3.51 1.64 -14.68
C VAL A 66 4.70 1.98 -15.58
N GLU A 67 5.90 2.14 -15.02
CA GLU A 67 7.11 2.46 -15.79
C GLU A 67 7.55 1.34 -16.74
N LEU A 68 7.48 0.08 -16.30
CA LEU A 68 7.90 -1.09 -17.09
C LEU A 68 7.10 -1.26 -18.38
N TYR A 69 5.82 -0.89 -18.34
CA TYR A 69 4.89 -1.04 -19.45
C TYR A 69 4.62 0.28 -20.21
N LYS A 70 5.40 1.34 -19.95
CA LYS A 70 5.43 2.53 -20.81
C LYS A 70 5.93 2.17 -22.20
#